data_AF-A0A562V5B6-F1
#
_entry.id   AF-A0A562V5B6-F1
#
_cell.length_a   1.000
_cell.length_b   1.000
_cell.length_c   1.000
_cell.angle_alpha   90.00
_cell.angle_beta   90.00
_cell.angle_gamma   90.00
#
_symmetry.space_group_name_H-M   'P 1'
#
loop_
_entity.id
_entity.type
_entity.pdbx_description
1 polymer ?
#
loop_
_entity_poly.entity_id
_entity_poly.type
_entity_poly.pdbx_seq_one_letter_code
_entity_poly.pdbx_strand_id
1 'polypeptide(L)'
;MPTHDRRRLLQTAAVTSAAALAAAAMPGTAAAEEAKKYELDGGPGDWTDAERLDYRNIRIAGFTHDEAICWLLVARATLAIFDLPEQHPSDIPEVVTLVHGIQNKLLARPTYRDYMEAYQGDTEADALATPPKTG
;
A
#
# COMPACT_ATOMS: atom_id res chain seq x y z
N MET A 1 25.32 11.34 11.50
CA MET A 1 24.36 11.05 10.41
C MET A 1 23.83 9.63 10.60
N PRO A 2 22.59 9.42 11.05
CA PRO A 2 22.01 8.09 11.16
C PRO A 2 21.13 7.80 9.94
N THR A 3 21.61 6.97 9.01
CA THR A 3 20.89 6.52 7.80
C THR A 3 20.49 5.04 7.88
N HIS A 4 20.26 4.52 9.10
CA HIS A 4 19.98 3.10 9.32
C HIS A 4 18.54 2.75 9.74
N ASP A 5 17.64 3.72 9.94
CA ASP A 5 16.29 3.45 10.46
C ASP A 5 15.25 3.03 9.41
N ARG A 6 15.34 3.50 8.16
CA ARG A 6 14.31 3.20 7.14
C ARG A 6 14.31 1.73 6.69
N ARG A 7 15.47 1.08 6.67
CA ARG A 7 15.60 -0.30 6.19
C ARG A 7 15.08 -1.33 7.19
N ARG A 8 15.12 -1.02 8.48
CA ARG A 8 14.55 -1.87 9.54
C ARG A 8 13.03 -1.79 9.58
N LEU A 9 12.45 -0.62 9.33
CA LEU A 9 10.98 -0.45 9.26
C LEU A 9 10.34 -1.27 8.13
N LEU A 10 11.04 -1.44 7.00
CA LEU A 10 10.54 -2.25 5.88
C LEU A 10 10.68 -3.76 6.11
N GLN A 11 11.62 -4.19 6.96
CA GLN A 11 11.78 -5.62 7.28
C GLN A 11 10.74 -6.12 8.29
N THR A 12 10.15 -5.23 9.11
CA THR A 12 9.05 -5.58 10.00
C THR A 12 7.68 -5.63 9.33
N ALA A 13 7.51 -5.06 8.13
CA ALA A 13 6.22 -5.11 7.42
C ALA A 13 5.97 -6.45 6.70
N ALA A 14 7.02 -7.21 6.37
CA ALA A 14 6.92 -8.43 5.56
C ALA A 14 6.54 -9.70 6.36
N VAL A 15 6.51 -9.65 7.70
CA VAL A 15 6.14 -10.79 8.55
C VAL A 15 4.70 -10.65 9.09
N THR A 16 4.02 -9.55 8.78
CA THR A 16 2.75 -9.16 9.42
C THR A 16 1.52 -9.52 8.60
N SER A 17 1.59 -10.45 7.65
CA SER A 17 0.37 -11.00 7.04
C SER A 17 -0.27 -12.11 7.89
N ALA A 18 0.46 -12.65 8.87
CA ALA A 18 -0.06 -13.65 9.83
C ALA A 18 -0.13 -13.14 11.29
N ALA A 19 0.57 -12.04 11.62
CA ALA A 19 0.64 -11.49 12.98
C ALA A 19 -0.24 -10.24 13.21
N ALA A 20 -1.02 -9.82 12.21
CA ALA A 20 -1.93 -8.68 12.33
C ALA A 20 -3.13 -8.93 13.29
N LEU A 21 -3.35 -10.17 13.74
CA LEU A 21 -4.37 -10.47 14.75
C LEU A 21 -3.95 -10.17 16.20
N ALA A 22 -2.69 -9.80 16.49
CA ALA A 22 -2.21 -9.68 17.88
C ALA A 22 -1.76 -8.27 18.32
N ALA A 23 -1.76 -7.26 17.46
CA ALA A 23 -1.23 -5.92 17.78
C ALA A 23 -2.29 -4.80 17.85
N ALA A 24 -3.56 -5.15 18.06
CA ALA A 24 -4.65 -4.19 18.24
C ALA A 24 -4.65 -3.58 19.67
N ALA A 25 -3.60 -2.86 20.06
CA ALA A 25 -3.61 -2.11 21.32
C ALA A 25 -2.51 -1.02 21.43
N MET A 26 -2.43 -0.05 20.51
CA MET A 26 -1.88 1.28 20.85
C MET A 26 -2.57 2.40 20.06
N PRO A 27 -3.38 3.26 20.71
CA PRO A 27 -3.98 4.42 20.07
C PRO A 27 -3.01 5.60 20.07
N GLY A 28 -2.40 5.89 18.92
CA GLY A 28 -1.78 7.18 18.63
C GLY A 28 -2.85 8.17 18.15
N THR A 29 -3.13 9.21 18.93
CA THR A 29 -4.23 10.16 18.71
C THR A 29 -4.10 11.01 17.45
N ALA A 30 -2.88 11.21 16.93
CA ALA A 30 -2.64 11.93 15.67
C ALA A 30 -3.07 11.13 14.43
N ALA A 31 -2.79 9.82 14.42
CA ALA A 31 -3.23 8.92 13.35
C ALA A 31 -4.75 8.74 13.36
N ALA A 32 -5.40 8.89 14.51
CA ALA A 32 -6.85 8.81 14.64
C ALA A 32 -7.58 10.03 14.07
N GLU A 33 -7.02 11.25 14.21
CA GLU A 33 -7.59 12.46 13.58
C GLU A 33 -7.38 12.49 12.07
N GLU A 34 -6.18 12.15 11.59
CA GLU A 34 -5.89 12.14 10.14
C GLU A 34 -6.72 11.06 9.43
N ALA A 35 -7.07 10.00 10.12
CA ALA A 35 -7.94 8.96 9.61
C ALA A 35 -9.42 9.34 9.48
N LYS A 36 -9.92 10.33 10.24
CA LYS A 36 -11.28 10.85 10.02
C LYS A 36 -11.41 11.56 8.68
N LYS A 37 -10.31 12.11 8.14
CA LYS A 37 -10.28 12.73 6.80
C LYS A 37 -10.52 11.73 5.67
N TYR A 38 -10.28 10.44 5.92
CA TYR A 38 -10.48 9.35 4.96
C TYR A 38 -11.73 8.53 5.30
N GLU A 39 -12.77 9.17 5.85
CA GLU A 39 -14.10 8.57 5.96
C GLU A 39 -14.52 7.96 4.62
N LEU A 40 -15.04 6.74 4.74
CA LEU A 40 -15.05 5.68 3.73
C LEU A 40 -16.12 5.89 2.66
N ASP A 41 -16.05 6.96 1.89
CA ASP A 41 -16.82 7.05 0.65
C ASP A 41 -16.14 6.17 -0.41
N GLY A 42 -16.81 5.10 -0.85
CA GLY A 42 -16.39 4.26 -1.99
C GLY A 42 -15.93 2.83 -1.68
N GLY A 43 -15.83 2.44 -0.40
CA GLY A 43 -15.54 1.05 -0.02
C GLY A 43 -16.79 0.14 -0.09
N PRO A 44 -16.64 -1.18 -0.29
CA PRO A 44 -17.71 -2.14 0.01
C PRO A 44 -18.31 -1.84 1.40
N GLY A 45 -19.64 -1.69 1.49
CA GLY A 45 -20.31 -1.24 2.73
C GLY A 45 -20.18 -2.18 3.94
N ASP A 46 -19.49 -3.32 3.79
CA ASP A 46 -19.40 -4.42 4.75
C ASP A 46 -18.02 -4.57 5.41
N TRP A 47 -17.18 -3.54 5.41
CA TRP A 47 -15.81 -3.67 5.93
C TRP A 47 -15.76 -4.06 7.41
N THR A 48 -14.87 -4.98 7.72
CA THR A 48 -14.49 -5.33 9.09
C THR A 48 -13.62 -4.22 9.71
N ASP A 49 -13.51 -4.17 11.04
CA ASP A 49 -12.63 -3.22 11.72
C ASP A 49 -11.16 -3.39 11.31
N ALA A 50 -10.73 -4.62 11.05
CA ALA A 50 -9.40 -4.92 10.56
C ALA A 50 -9.14 -4.30 9.18
N GLU A 51 -10.11 -4.41 8.26
CA GLU A 51 -10.01 -3.83 6.91
C GLU A 51 -10.01 -2.30 6.95
N ARG A 52 -10.81 -1.69 7.84
CA ARG A 52 -10.79 -0.23 8.05
C ARG A 52 -9.46 0.25 8.60
N LEU A 53 -8.84 -0.53 9.50
CA LEU A 53 -7.53 -0.22 10.03
C LEU A 53 -6.46 -0.35 8.95
N ASP A 54 -6.50 -1.42 8.15
CA ASP A 54 -5.52 -1.65 7.09
C ASP A 54 -5.62 -0.58 5.98
N TYR A 55 -6.84 -0.26 5.54
CA TYR A 55 -7.10 0.84 4.61
C TYR A 55 -6.49 2.17 5.09
N ARG A 56 -6.68 2.50 6.36
CA ARG A 56 -6.11 3.71 6.96
C ARG A 56 -4.59 3.70 6.91
N ASN A 57 -3.97 2.58 7.29
CA ASN A 57 -2.52 2.44 7.33
C ASN A 57 -1.89 2.60 5.94
N ILE A 58 -2.45 1.95 4.91
CA ILE A 58 -1.91 2.04 3.55
C ILE A 58 -2.16 3.42 2.92
N ARG A 59 -3.27 4.10 3.27
CA ARG A 59 -3.51 5.50 2.88
C ARG A 59 -2.46 6.44 3.46
N ILE A 60 -2.09 6.25 4.73
CA ILE A 60 -0.97 6.98 5.37
C ILE A 60 0.35 6.67 4.67
N ALA A 61 0.54 5.44 4.17
CA ALA A 61 1.72 5.03 3.41
C ALA A 61 1.78 5.60 1.97
N GLY A 62 0.80 6.40 1.55
CA GLY A 62 0.80 7.10 0.26
C GLY A 62 0.03 6.39 -0.87
N PHE A 63 -0.71 5.32 -0.56
CA PHE A 63 -1.61 4.70 -1.53
C PHE A 63 -2.73 5.68 -1.89
N THR A 64 -3.20 5.68 -3.14
CA THR A 64 -4.46 6.34 -3.52
C THR A 64 -5.67 5.59 -2.95
N HIS A 65 -6.88 6.14 -3.10
CA HIS A 65 -8.11 5.42 -2.73
C HIS A 65 -8.20 4.10 -3.49
N ASP A 66 -8.10 4.14 -4.82
CA ASP A 66 -8.24 2.95 -5.67
C ASP A 66 -7.15 1.90 -5.40
N GLU A 67 -5.92 2.33 -5.12
CA GLU A 67 -4.83 1.42 -4.74
C GLU A 67 -5.14 0.73 -3.40
N ALA A 68 -5.70 1.46 -2.44
CA ALA A 68 -6.09 0.93 -1.15
C ALA A 68 -7.28 -0.04 -1.25
N ILE A 69 -8.26 0.25 -2.12
CA ILE A 69 -9.35 -0.69 -2.44
C ILE A 69 -8.79 -1.97 -3.08
N CYS A 70 -7.88 -1.84 -4.04
CA CYS A 70 -7.25 -2.98 -4.70
C CYS A 70 -6.50 -3.87 -3.70
N TRP A 71 -5.75 -3.26 -2.78
CA TRP A 71 -5.05 -3.97 -1.70
C TRP A 71 -6.01 -4.83 -0.86
N LEU A 72 -7.13 -4.27 -0.42
CA LEU A 72 -8.12 -5.00 0.37
C LEU A 72 -8.80 -6.12 -0.43
N LEU A 73 -9.12 -5.88 -1.70
CA LEU A 73 -9.73 -6.90 -2.56
C LEU A 73 -8.80 -8.09 -2.75
N VAL A 74 -7.49 -7.86 -2.91
CA VAL A 74 -6.49 -8.93 -2.97
C VAL A 74 -6.43 -9.70 -1.67
N ALA A 75 -6.47 -9.04 -0.52
CA ALA A 75 -6.50 -9.71 0.79
C ALA A 75 -7.76 -10.58 0.95
N ARG A 76 -8.94 -10.05 0.63
CA ARG A 76 -10.21 -10.80 0.65
C ARG A 76 -10.17 -12.01 -0.27
N ALA A 77 -9.72 -11.85 -1.51
CA ALA A 77 -9.61 -12.94 -2.47
C ALA A 77 -8.65 -14.03 -1.98
N THR A 78 -7.54 -13.65 -1.37
CA THR A 78 -6.55 -14.60 -0.81
C THR A 78 -7.17 -15.45 0.29
N LEU A 79 -7.86 -14.82 1.25
CA LEU A 79 -8.53 -15.55 2.33
C LEU A 79 -9.62 -16.48 1.77
N ALA A 80 -10.43 -15.99 0.84
CA ALA A 80 -11.46 -16.80 0.20
C ALA A 80 -10.88 -18.02 -0.52
N ILE A 81 -9.71 -17.91 -1.15
CA ILE A 81 -9.03 -19.04 -1.79
C ILE A 81 -8.53 -20.04 -0.75
N PHE A 82 -7.96 -19.59 0.36
CA PHE A 82 -7.49 -20.49 1.43
C PHE A 82 -8.61 -21.22 2.16
N ASP A 83 -9.83 -20.70 2.13
CA ASP A 83 -11.02 -21.38 2.66
C ASP A 83 -11.59 -22.43 1.69
N LEU A 84 -11.14 -22.47 0.43
CA LEU A 84 -11.56 -23.50 -0.51
C LEU A 84 -10.88 -24.84 -0.20
N PRO A 85 -11.55 -25.98 -0.47
CA PRO A 85 -10.91 -27.29 -0.38
C PRO A 85 -9.68 -27.36 -1.28
N GLU A 86 -8.56 -27.79 -0.71
CA GLU A 86 -7.30 -28.00 -1.43
C GLU A 86 -7.51 -29.03 -2.56
N GLN A 87 -7.16 -28.65 -3.79
CA GLN A 87 -7.25 -29.54 -4.96
C GLN A 87 -5.91 -30.21 -5.26
N HIS A 88 -4.81 -29.48 -5.06
CA HIS A 88 -3.46 -29.96 -5.26
C HIS A 88 -2.48 -29.33 -4.23
N PRO A 89 -1.45 -30.09 -3.76
CA PRO A 89 -0.48 -29.58 -2.79
C PRO A 89 0.33 -28.34 -3.21
N SER A 90 0.34 -28.00 -4.51
CA SER A 90 1.01 -26.80 -5.01
C SER A 90 0.13 -25.54 -5.00
N ASP A 91 -1.18 -25.67 -4.80
CA ASP A 91 -2.12 -24.56 -4.92
C ASP A 91 -1.80 -23.44 -3.94
N ILE A 92 -1.56 -23.77 -2.66
CA ILE A 92 -1.26 -22.78 -1.62
C ILE A 92 0.04 -22.01 -1.94
N PRO A 93 1.19 -22.68 -2.19
CA PRO A 93 2.41 -21.99 -2.61
C PRO A 93 2.24 -21.10 -3.86
N GLU A 94 1.47 -21.56 -4.85
CA GLU A 94 1.21 -20.80 -6.08
C GLU A 94 0.40 -19.53 -5.79
N VAL A 95 -0.68 -19.65 -5.01
CA VAL A 95 -1.52 -18.51 -4.59
C VAL A 95 -0.69 -17.50 -3.81
N VAL A 96 0.11 -17.95 -2.84
CA VAL A 96 1.02 -17.07 -2.07
C VAL A 96 1.97 -16.31 -2.99
N THR A 97 2.55 -16.99 -3.98
CA THR A 97 3.48 -16.37 -4.93
C THR A 97 2.79 -15.29 -5.76
N LEU A 98 1.58 -15.56 -6.26
CA LEU A 98 0.79 -14.61 -7.05
C LEU A 98 0.40 -13.38 -6.21
N VAL A 99 -0.10 -13.60 -4.98
CA VAL A 99 -0.53 -12.54 -4.07
C VAL A 99 0.63 -11.63 -3.69
N HIS A 100 1.78 -12.19 -3.32
CA HIS A 100 2.99 -11.40 -3.06
C HIS A 100 3.42 -10.59 -4.28
N GLY A 101 3.29 -11.14 -5.48
CA GLY A 101 3.56 -10.43 -6.73
C GLY A 101 2.72 -9.16 -6.85
N ILE A 102 1.41 -9.26 -6.63
CA ILE A 102 0.48 -8.14 -6.69
C ILE A 102 0.76 -7.12 -5.57
N GLN A 103 0.90 -7.58 -4.33
CA GLN A 103 1.21 -6.72 -3.19
C GLN A 103 2.49 -5.92 -3.38
N ASN A 104 3.55 -6.54 -3.90
CA ASN A 104 4.81 -5.85 -4.21
C ASN A 104 4.62 -4.77 -5.27
N LYS A 105 3.79 -4.99 -6.30
CA LYS A 105 3.49 -3.96 -7.30
C LYS A 105 2.73 -2.80 -6.68
N LEU A 106 1.75 -3.06 -5.82
CA LEU A 106 0.99 -2.02 -5.12
C LEU A 106 1.89 -1.20 -4.18
N LEU A 107 2.71 -1.86 -3.36
CA LEU A 107 3.64 -1.20 -2.43
C LEU A 107 4.66 -0.30 -3.12
N ALA A 108 5.04 -0.61 -4.37
CA ALA A 108 5.96 0.21 -5.13
C ALA A 108 5.31 1.47 -5.74
N ARG A 109 3.96 1.52 -5.86
CA ARG A 109 3.28 2.60 -6.60
C ARG A 109 3.48 3.98 -6.00
N PRO A 110 3.37 4.21 -4.68
CA PRO A 110 3.57 5.55 -4.12
C PRO A 110 4.96 6.09 -4.44
N THR A 111 6.01 5.30 -4.19
CA THR A 111 7.39 5.70 -4.49
C THR A 111 7.62 5.93 -5.98
N TYR A 112 7.03 5.10 -6.85
CA TYR A 112 7.16 5.30 -8.29
C TYR A 112 6.44 6.57 -8.76
N ARG A 113 5.30 6.91 -8.15
CA ARG A 113 4.58 8.16 -8.41
C ARG A 113 5.44 9.37 -8.05
N ASP A 114 6.01 9.38 -6.84
CA ASP A 114 6.91 10.46 -6.38
C ASP A 114 8.12 10.62 -7.32
N TYR A 115 8.69 9.49 -7.78
CA TYR A 115 9.77 9.50 -8.77
C TYR A 115 9.35 10.14 -10.10
N MET A 116 8.16 9.79 -10.61
CA MET A 116 7.66 10.35 -11.87
C MET A 116 7.35 11.84 -11.76
N GLU A 117 6.80 12.29 -10.63
CA GLU A 117 6.54 13.70 -10.36
C GLU A 117 7.85 14.52 -10.33
N ALA A 118 8.87 14.02 -9.63
CA ALA A 118 10.19 14.66 -9.62
C ALA A 118 10.82 14.72 -11.02
N TYR A 119 10.76 13.62 -11.77
CA TYR A 119 11.30 13.55 -13.13
C TYR A 119 10.62 14.53 -14.10
N GLN A 120 9.29 14.67 -14.00
CA GLN A 120 8.54 15.62 -14.82
C GLN A 120 8.86 17.07 -14.46
N GLY A 121 8.98 17.38 -13.16
CA GLY A 121 9.37 18.71 -12.69
C GLY A 121 10.73 19.16 -13.20
N ASP A 122 11.72 18.26 -13.21
CA ASP A 122 13.05 18.54 -13.76
C ASP A 122 12.99 18.79 -15.28
N THR A 123 12.17 18.02 -15.99
CA THR A 123 12.00 18.18 -17.45
C THR A 123 11.33 19.50 -17.82
N GLU A 124 10.31 19.92 -17.05
CA GLU A 124 9.66 21.22 -17.25
C GLU A 124 10.57 22.40 -16.88
N ALA A 125 11.36 22.26 -15.80
CA ALA A 125 12.35 23.27 -15.41
C ALA A 125 13.45 23.43 -16.47
N ASP A 126 13.95 22.34 -17.05
CA ASP A 126 14.92 22.37 -18.15
C ASP A 126 14.33 22.97 -19.44
N ALA A 127 13.05 22.70 -19.73
CA ALA A 127 12.35 23.27 -20.87
C ALA A 127 12.17 24.80 -20.74
N LEU A 128 11.91 25.30 -19.54
CA LEU A 128 11.78 26.74 -19.25
C LEU A 128 13.13 27.48 -19.20
N ALA A 129 14.22 26.78 -18.90
CA ALA A 129 15.57 27.34 -18.86
C ALA A 129 16.23 27.52 -20.24
N THR A 130 15.63 27.01 -21.31
CA THR A 130 16.16 27.16 -22.68
C THR A 130 15.70 28.49 -23.28
N PRO A 131 16.58 29.48 -23.52
CA PRO A 131 16.16 30.77 -24.07
C PRO A 131 15.60 30.60 -25.49
N PRO A 132 14.60 31.41 -25.90
CA PRO A 132 14.06 31.34 -27.24
C PRO A 132 15.19 31.63 -28.24
N LYS A 133 15.33 30.76 -29.25
CA LYS A 133 16.24 31.02 -30.37
C LYS A 133 15.76 32.29 -31.07
N THR A 134 16.38 33.42 -30.76
CA THR A 134 16.21 34.67 -31.49
C THR A 134 16.77 34.46 -32.89
N GLY A 135 15.88 34.31 -33.85
CA GLY A 135 16.17 34.40 -35.29
C GLY A 135 16.13 35.85 -35.77
#